data_AF-U6DML8-F1
#
_entry.id   AF-U6DML8-F1
#
_cell.length_a   1.000
_cell.length_b   1.000
_cell.length_c   1.000
_cell.angle_alpha   90.00
_cell.angle_beta   90.00
_cell.angle_gamma   90.00
#
_symmetry.space_group_name_H-M   'P 1'
#
loop_
_entity.id
_entity.type
_entity.pdbx_description
1 polymer ?
#
loop_
_entity_poly.entity_id
_entity_poly.type
_entity_poly.pdbx_seq_one_letter_code
_entity_poly.pdbx_strand_id
1 'polypeptide(L)'
;DLRSYLGDGPLQHYIAVSSPTNTTYVVQYALANLTGRVVDLTREQCQDPSKVPSESKDLYEYAWVQGPLNSNETDRLPHCVRSTARLARALSPAFELRQWGSTEYSTWTESRWKDIRARIFLIASRELEFVTLMVGFGILVFSLAVTYCINAKADVLFIAPREPGAVSY
;
A
#
# COMPACT_ATOMS: atom_id res chain seq x y z
N ASP A 1 2.50 -15.18 -10.28
CA ASP A 1 1.28 -15.71 -9.66
C ASP A 1 0.17 -14.69 -9.91
N LEU A 2 -0.88 -15.06 -10.66
CA LEU A 2 -1.96 -14.11 -11.02
C LEU A 2 -2.96 -13.91 -9.88
N ARG A 3 -2.89 -14.72 -8.82
CA ARG A 3 -3.84 -14.72 -7.71
C ARG A 3 -3.87 -13.40 -6.96
N SER A 4 -2.77 -12.64 -6.95
CA SER A 4 -2.71 -11.30 -6.37
C SER A 4 -3.50 -10.25 -7.16
N TYR A 5 -3.74 -10.48 -8.45
CA TYR A 5 -4.47 -9.56 -9.33
C TYR A 5 -5.97 -9.87 -9.43
N LEU A 6 -6.38 -11.07 -8.97
CA LEU A 6 -7.76 -11.53 -8.91
C LEU A 6 -8.26 -11.35 -7.46
N GLY A 7 -8.85 -10.20 -7.17
CA GLY A 7 -9.53 -9.96 -5.89
C GLY A 7 -10.92 -10.62 -5.83
N ASP A 8 -11.55 -10.60 -4.66
CA ASP A 8 -12.87 -11.20 -4.42
C ASP A 8 -14.05 -10.42 -5.06
N GLY A 9 -13.78 -9.26 -5.65
CA GLY A 9 -14.79 -8.38 -6.26
C GLY A 9 -14.67 -8.26 -7.78
N PRO A 10 -15.61 -7.55 -8.43
CA PRO A 10 -15.54 -7.28 -9.86
C PRO A 10 -14.30 -6.43 -10.21
N LEU A 11 -13.74 -6.69 -11.39
CA LEU A 11 -12.59 -5.95 -11.89
C LEU A 11 -12.93 -4.48 -12.13
N GLN A 12 -12.00 -3.60 -11.77
CA GLN A 12 -12.07 -2.17 -12.09
C GLN A 12 -11.33 -1.91 -13.41
N HIS A 13 -11.93 -1.08 -14.26
CA HIS A 13 -11.41 -0.77 -15.61
C HIS A 13 -10.74 0.61 -15.70
N TYR A 14 -10.45 1.23 -14.55
CA TYR A 14 -9.70 2.47 -14.50
C TYR A 14 -8.25 2.28 -14.98
N ILE A 15 -7.78 3.18 -15.85
CA ILE A 15 -6.39 3.22 -16.29
C ILE A 15 -5.58 3.89 -15.17
N ALA A 16 -5.14 3.08 -14.22
CA ALA A 16 -4.32 3.54 -13.11
C ALA A 16 -2.89 3.90 -13.55
N VAL A 17 -2.20 4.72 -12.76
CA VAL A 17 -0.76 4.98 -12.93
C VAL A 17 0.09 3.71 -12.80
N SER A 18 -0.35 2.73 -12.01
CA SER A 18 0.34 1.43 -11.90
C SER A 18 0.13 0.60 -13.17
N SER A 19 1.23 0.24 -13.84
CA SER A 19 1.22 -0.53 -15.08
C SER A 19 1.86 -1.91 -14.88
N PRO A 20 1.26 -3.00 -15.41
CA PRO A 20 -0.08 -3.11 -16.01
C PRO A 20 -1.20 -3.17 -14.97
N THR A 21 -2.43 -2.80 -15.36
CA THR A 21 -3.62 -2.94 -14.49
C THR A 21 -4.11 -4.39 -14.44
N ASN A 22 -4.87 -4.77 -13.42
CA ASN A 22 -5.42 -6.12 -13.26
C ASN A 22 -6.26 -6.56 -14.48
N THR A 23 -7.05 -5.62 -15.03
CA THR A 23 -7.85 -5.87 -16.24
C THR A 23 -6.97 -6.22 -17.44
N THR A 24 -5.83 -5.53 -17.62
CA THR A 24 -4.89 -5.81 -18.72
C THR A 24 -4.36 -7.24 -18.66
N TYR A 25 -3.97 -7.71 -17.47
CA TYR A 25 -3.52 -9.09 -17.30
C TYR A 25 -4.63 -10.11 -17.58
N VAL A 26 -5.83 -9.89 -17.03
CA VAL A 26 -6.96 -10.80 -17.25
C VAL A 26 -7.29 -10.91 -18.74
N VAL A 27 -7.33 -9.79 -19.46
CA VAL A 27 -7.58 -9.77 -20.91
C VAL A 27 -6.48 -10.50 -21.67
N GLN A 28 -5.21 -10.27 -21.34
CA GLN A 28 -4.09 -10.95 -22.02
C GLN A 28 -4.18 -12.47 -21.86
N TYR A 29 -4.34 -12.96 -20.63
CA TYR A 29 -4.37 -14.40 -20.36
C TYR A 29 -5.67 -15.07 -20.83
N ALA A 30 -6.81 -14.37 -20.76
CA ALA A 30 -8.05 -14.86 -21.34
C ALA A 30 -7.94 -14.98 -22.87
N LEU A 31 -7.36 -13.97 -23.52
CA LEU A 31 -7.11 -13.99 -24.96
C LEU A 31 -6.12 -15.11 -25.33
N ALA A 32 -5.06 -15.29 -24.54
CA ALA A 32 -4.10 -16.38 -24.72
C ALA A 32 -4.75 -17.76 -24.60
N ASN A 33 -5.69 -17.93 -23.66
CA ASN A 33 -6.42 -19.20 -23.51
C ASN A 33 -7.41 -19.45 -24.67
N LEU A 34 -8.08 -18.39 -25.17
CA LEU A 34 -9.06 -18.51 -26.26
C LEU A 34 -8.42 -18.68 -27.65
N THR A 35 -7.27 -18.06 -27.87
CA THR A 35 -6.60 -18.05 -29.20
C THR A 35 -5.36 -18.93 -29.25
N GLY A 36 -4.76 -19.24 -28.10
CA GLY A 36 -3.54 -20.02 -27.99
C GLY A 36 -3.78 -21.53 -27.99
N ARG A 37 -2.68 -22.25 -27.86
CA ARG A 37 -2.66 -23.72 -27.74
C ARG A 37 -1.75 -24.13 -26.60
N VAL A 38 -2.15 -25.18 -25.87
CA VAL A 38 -1.31 -25.82 -24.87
C VAL A 38 -0.21 -26.61 -25.58
N VAL A 39 1.03 -26.47 -25.11
CA VAL A 39 2.21 -27.17 -25.64
C VAL A 39 2.92 -27.93 -24.52
N ASP A 40 3.41 -29.12 -24.86
CA ASP A 40 4.09 -30.03 -23.93
C ASP A 40 5.56 -29.61 -23.73
N LEU A 41 5.74 -28.49 -23.03
CA LEU A 41 7.05 -27.96 -22.65
C LEU A 41 7.21 -28.00 -21.14
N THR A 42 8.45 -28.12 -20.66
CA THR A 42 8.75 -27.88 -19.24
C THR A 42 8.74 -26.40 -18.92
N ARG A 43 8.73 -26.04 -17.62
CA ARG A 43 8.75 -24.65 -17.17
C ARG A 43 9.96 -23.88 -17.71
N GLU A 44 11.12 -24.52 -17.72
CA GLU A 44 12.40 -23.96 -18.15
C GLU A 44 12.40 -23.72 -19.66
N GLN A 45 11.83 -24.65 -20.43
CA GLN A 45 11.65 -24.53 -21.87
C GLN A 45 10.62 -23.46 -22.24
N CYS A 46 9.54 -23.33 -21.46
CA CYS A 46 8.54 -22.28 -21.66
C CYS A 46 9.11 -20.88 -21.38
N GLN A 47 10.03 -20.76 -20.42
CA GLN A 47 10.73 -19.51 -20.11
C GLN A 47 11.71 -19.10 -21.21
N ASP A 48 12.48 -20.08 -21.72
CA ASP A 48 13.46 -19.88 -22.80
C ASP A 48 13.16 -20.80 -24.01
N PRO A 49 12.12 -20.49 -24.81
CA PRO A 49 11.73 -21.33 -25.94
C PRO A 49 12.77 -21.36 -27.06
N SER A 50 13.71 -20.41 -27.09
CA SER A 50 14.84 -20.40 -28.04
C SER A 50 15.77 -21.62 -27.93
N LYS A 51 15.73 -22.36 -26.82
CA LYS A 51 16.49 -23.60 -26.63
C LYS A 51 15.83 -24.80 -27.33
N VAL A 52 14.57 -24.68 -27.73
CA VAL A 52 13.78 -25.74 -28.36
C VAL A 52 13.75 -25.48 -29.88
N PRO A 53 14.27 -26.38 -30.72
CA PRO A 53 14.41 -26.12 -32.16
C PRO A 53 13.07 -26.04 -32.90
N SER A 54 11.99 -26.63 -32.36
CA SER A 54 10.66 -26.64 -32.97
C SER A 54 9.83 -25.38 -32.67
N GLU A 55 10.23 -24.56 -31.69
CA GLU A 55 9.45 -23.45 -31.18
C GLU A 55 10.12 -22.10 -31.48
N SER A 56 9.32 -21.12 -31.92
CA SER A 56 9.82 -19.80 -32.33
C SER A 56 9.40 -18.73 -31.34
N LYS A 57 10.37 -18.19 -30.60
CA LYS A 57 10.19 -17.09 -29.65
C LYS A 57 9.74 -15.77 -30.31
N ASP A 58 10.11 -15.56 -31.58
CA ASP A 58 9.83 -14.29 -32.26
C ASP A 58 8.38 -14.21 -32.74
N LEU A 59 7.83 -15.34 -33.20
CA LEU A 59 6.46 -15.44 -33.72
C LEU A 59 5.41 -15.53 -32.62
N TYR A 60 5.70 -16.26 -31.54
CA TYR A 60 4.75 -16.54 -30.48
C TYR A 60 5.20 -16.04 -29.12
N GLU A 61 4.27 -15.94 -28.19
CA GLU A 61 4.53 -15.73 -26.78
C GLU A 61 4.17 -17.01 -26.03
N TYR A 62 5.07 -17.41 -25.12
CA TYR A 62 4.96 -18.62 -24.31
C TYR A 62 4.74 -18.20 -22.87
N ALA A 63 3.62 -18.62 -22.30
CA ALA A 63 3.24 -18.29 -20.95
C ALA A 63 3.05 -19.55 -20.12
N TRP A 64 3.81 -19.69 -19.04
CA TRP A 64 3.64 -20.76 -18.06
C TRP A 64 2.45 -20.44 -17.14
N VAL A 65 1.33 -21.12 -17.34
CA VAL A 65 0.08 -20.87 -16.60
C VAL A 65 -0.15 -21.92 -15.52
N GLN A 66 -0.92 -21.57 -14.49
CA GLN A 66 -1.16 -22.44 -13.33
C GLN A 66 -2.03 -23.66 -13.65
N GLY A 67 -2.96 -23.54 -14.59
CA GLY A 67 -3.89 -24.59 -14.97
C GLY A 67 -4.97 -24.93 -13.92
N PRO A 68 -5.77 -25.98 -14.20
CA PRO A 68 -6.88 -26.38 -13.35
C PRO A 68 -6.41 -27.03 -12.05
N LEU A 69 -7.31 -27.09 -11.06
CA LEU A 69 -7.10 -27.88 -9.85
C LEU A 69 -7.20 -29.37 -10.19
N ASN A 70 -6.33 -30.19 -9.60
CA ASN A 70 -6.51 -31.64 -9.60
C ASN A 70 -7.79 -32.01 -8.84
N SER A 71 -8.46 -33.07 -9.30
CA SER A 71 -9.62 -33.60 -8.59
C SER A 71 -9.21 -34.05 -7.19
N ASN A 72 -9.87 -33.52 -6.17
CA ASN A 72 -9.69 -33.86 -4.75
C ASN A 72 -8.32 -33.47 -4.13
N GLU A 73 -7.49 -32.69 -4.84
CA GLU A 73 -6.22 -32.19 -4.33
C GLU A 73 -6.14 -30.67 -4.46
N THR A 74 -5.27 -30.04 -3.67
CA THR A 74 -4.97 -28.61 -3.79
C THR A 74 -3.96 -28.29 -4.89
N ASP A 75 -3.38 -29.34 -5.48
CA ASP A 75 -2.35 -29.22 -6.50
C ASP A 75 -2.98 -28.81 -7.83
N ARG A 76 -2.21 -28.02 -8.59
CA ARG A 76 -2.60 -27.56 -9.92
C ARG A 76 -1.71 -28.20 -10.96
N LEU A 77 -2.24 -28.36 -12.16
CA LEU A 77 -1.50 -28.86 -13.32
C LEU A 77 -1.04 -27.69 -14.18
N PRO A 78 0.18 -27.16 -13.98
CA PRO A 78 0.68 -26.07 -14.79
C PRO A 78 1.05 -26.57 -16.19
N HIS A 79 0.80 -25.74 -17.19
CA HIS A 79 1.15 -26.02 -18.57
C HIS A 79 1.65 -24.75 -19.27
N CYS A 80 2.37 -24.92 -20.38
CA CYS A 80 2.79 -23.81 -21.23
C CYS A 80 1.73 -23.54 -22.29
N VAL A 81 1.30 -22.28 -22.43
CA VAL A 81 0.39 -21.84 -23.49
C VAL A 81 1.17 -21.02 -24.50
N ARG A 82 1.12 -21.44 -25.76
CA ARG A 82 1.65 -20.71 -26.90
C ARG A 82 0.53 -19.87 -27.53
N SER A 83 0.70 -18.56 -27.57
CA SER A 83 -0.29 -17.64 -28.16
C SER A 83 0.39 -16.45 -28.86
N THR A 84 -0.41 -15.56 -29.46
CA THR A 84 0.06 -14.29 -30.03
C THR A 84 -0.37 -13.08 -29.18
N ALA A 85 -0.91 -13.32 -27.98
CA ALA A 85 -1.46 -12.30 -27.10
C ALA A 85 -0.37 -11.51 -26.36
N ARG A 86 0.15 -10.46 -27.02
CA ARG A 86 1.22 -9.58 -26.51
C ARG A 86 0.71 -8.28 -25.90
N LEU A 87 1.50 -7.70 -25.00
CA LEU A 87 1.29 -6.36 -24.49
C LEU A 87 2.06 -5.32 -25.30
N ALA A 88 1.42 -4.19 -25.57
CA ALA A 88 2.05 -2.99 -26.09
C ALA A 88 1.92 -1.86 -25.08
N ARG A 89 2.98 -1.07 -24.91
CA ARG A 89 2.96 0.06 -23.98
C ARG A 89 2.05 1.16 -24.52
N ALA A 90 0.94 1.41 -23.82
CA ALA A 90 0.03 2.49 -24.14
C ALA A 90 0.33 3.71 -23.24
N LEU A 91 1.07 4.67 -23.77
CA LEU A 91 1.42 5.92 -23.10
C LEU A 91 1.33 7.03 -24.16
N SER A 92 0.76 8.18 -23.79
CA SER A 92 0.52 9.25 -24.77
C SER A 92 1.84 9.80 -25.34
N PRO A 93 1.98 9.95 -26.67
CA PRO A 93 3.19 10.51 -27.28
C PRO A 93 3.60 11.88 -26.73
N ALA A 94 2.66 12.67 -26.20
CA ALA A 94 2.95 13.92 -25.49
C ALA A 94 4.05 13.76 -24.44
N PHE A 95 4.03 12.66 -23.68
CA PHE A 95 5.00 12.40 -22.61
C PHE A 95 6.33 11.86 -23.14
N GLU A 96 6.32 11.13 -24.26
CA GLU A 96 7.53 10.63 -24.91
C GLU A 96 8.30 11.77 -25.60
N LEU A 97 7.57 12.65 -26.30
CA LEU A 97 8.09 13.86 -26.96
C LEU A 97 8.30 15.04 -26.00
N ARG A 98 7.88 14.90 -24.72
CA ARG A 98 7.92 15.95 -23.68
C ARG A 98 7.15 17.23 -24.05
N GLN A 99 6.10 17.09 -24.85
CA GLN A 99 5.18 18.16 -25.22
C GLN A 99 3.97 18.20 -24.28
N TRP A 100 4.17 18.67 -23.05
CA TRP A 100 3.13 18.64 -22.01
C TRP A 100 1.95 19.59 -22.25
N GLY A 101 2.11 20.57 -23.14
CA GLY A 101 1.05 21.47 -23.60
C GLY A 101 0.47 21.09 -24.97
N SER A 102 0.71 19.87 -25.44
CA SER A 102 0.18 19.43 -26.74
C SER A 102 -1.35 19.47 -26.74
N THR A 103 -1.93 20.00 -27.82
CA THR A 103 -3.37 19.95 -28.09
C THR A 103 -3.75 18.73 -28.93
N GLU A 104 -2.77 18.05 -29.51
CA GLU A 104 -2.96 16.89 -30.38
C GLU A 104 -2.90 15.57 -29.59
N TYR A 105 -1.96 15.48 -28.65
CA TYR A 105 -1.75 14.28 -27.83
C TYR A 105 -2.32 14.47 -26.42
N SER A 106 -2.84 13.37 -25.86
CA SER A 106 -3.40 13.35 -24.50
C SER A 106 -2.36 13.71 -23.44
N THR A 107 -2.71 14.57 -22.49
CA THR A 107 -1.83 15.04 -21.41
C THR A 107 -2.37 14.71 -20.02
N TRP A 108 -3.33 13.77 -19.93
CA TRP A 108 -3.93 13.36 -18.66
C TRP A 108 -2.89 12.76 -17.69
N THR A 109 -2.86 13.29 -16.47
CA THR A 109 -2.01 12.81 -15.37
C THR A 109 -2.85 12.64 -14.11
N GLU A 110 -2.60 11.58 -13.35
CA GLU A 110 -3.19 11.39 -12.03
C GLU A 110 -2.30 12.04 -10.96
N SER A 111 -2.90 12.86 -10.08
CA SER A 111 -2.18 13.45 -8.96
C SER A 111 -1.79 12.37 -7.94
N ARG A 112 -0.66 12.55 -7.26
CA ARG A 112 -0.20 11.63 -6.21
C ARG A 112 -0.68 12.09 -4.85
N TRP A 113 -1.36 11.21 -4.13
CA TRP A 113 -1.78 11.39 -2.74
C TRP A 113 -1.03 10.41 -1.81
N LYS A 114 -0.91 10.76 -0.53
CA LYS A 114 -0.29 9.88 0.48
C LYS A 114 -1.30 8.87 1.01
N ASP A 115 -2.28 9.35 1.78
CA ASP A 115 -3.36 8.53 2.35
C ASP A 115 -4.70 9.23 2.11
N ILE A 116 -5.65 8.52 1.49
CA ILE A 116 -7.05 8.96 1.39
C ILE A 116 -7.83 8.23 2.48
N ARG A 117 -8.33 8.97 3.47
CA ARG A 117 -9.16 8.42 4.56
C ARG A 117 -10.26 9.39 4.94
N ALA A 118 -11.44 8.86 5.26
CA ALA A 118 -12.57 9.62 5.77
C ALA A 118 -12.89 9.16 7.20
N ARG A 119 -13.24 10.10 8.08
CA ARG A 119 -13.70 9.81 9.44
C ARG A 119 -14.78 10.81 9.87
N ILE A 120 -15.72 10.34 10.67
CA ILE A 120 -16.78 11.14 11.27
C ILE A 120 -16.52 11.20 12.77
N PHE A 121 -16.59 12.39 13.36
CA PHE A 121 -16.45 12.62 14.79
C PHE A 121 -17.27 13.84 15.22
N LEU A 122 -17.69 13.87 16.48
CA LEU A 122 -18.30 15.03 17.09
C LEU A 122 -17.21 16.03 17.48
N ILE A 123 -17.44 17.31 17.19
CA ILE A 123 -16.54 18.40 17.57
C ILE A 123 -17.15 19.16 18.75
N ALA A 124 -16.32 19.52 19.73
CA ALA A 124 -16.75 20.35 20.85
C ALA A 124 -17.00 21.81 20.39
N SER A 125 -17.74 22.58 21.19
CA SER A 125 -17.87 24.02 20.93
C SER A 125 -16.56 24.74 21.27
N ARG A 126 -16.25 25.81 20.53
CA ARG A 126 -15.03 26.61 20.74
C ARG A 126 -14.97 27.23 22.14
N GLU A 127 -16.12 27.55 22.74
CA GLU A 127 -16.21 28.04 24.11
C GLU A 127 -15.73 26.98 25.12
N LEU A 128 -16.14 25.72 24.94
CA LEU A 128 -15.73 24.63 25.82
C LEU A 128 -14.22 24.34 25.69
N GLU A 129 -13.68 24.37 24.47
CA GLU A 129 -12.22 24.26 24.24
C GLU A 129 -11.44 25.36 24.95
N PHE A 130 -11.94 26.59 24.92
CA PHE A 130 -11.28 27.71 25.59
C PHE A 130 -11.37 27.61 27.11
N VAL A 131 -12.54 27.26 27.65
CA VAL A 131 -12.73 27.07 29.10
C VAL A 131 -11.82 25.96 29.62
N THR A 132 -11.75 24.82 28.92
CA THR A 132 -10.88 23.70 29.31
C THR A 132 -9.40 24.08 29.29
N LEU A 133 -8.94 24.84 28.29
CA LEU A 133 -7.57 25.35 28.23
C LEU A 133 -7.26 26.31 29.40
N MET A 134 -8.15 27.27 29.68
CA MET A 134 -7.94 28.26 30.75
C MET A 134 -7.95 27.62 32.13
N VAL A 135 -8.85 26.66 32.38
CA VAL A 135 -8.87 25.89 33.63
C VAL A 135 -7.59 25.07 33.77
N GLY A 136 -7.14 24.41 32.70
CA GLY A 136 -5.88 23.66 32.67
C GLY A 136 -4.65 24.54 32.96
N PHE A 137 -4.59 25.75 32.42
CA PHE A 137 -3.51 26.69 32.71
C PHE A 137 -3.59 27.24 34.15
N GLY A 138 -4.80 27.55 34.62
CA GLY A 138 -5.04 28.02 35.98
C GLY A 138 -4.60 27.02 37.04
N ILE A 139 -4.95 25.74 36.89
CA ILE A 139 -4.52 24.69 37.84
C ILE A 139 -3.00 24.45 37.79
N LEU A 140 -2.37 24.61 36.62
CA LEU A 140 -0.92 24.52 36.49
C LEU A 140 -0.20 25.63 37.25
N VAL A 141 -0.59 26.90 37.06
CA VAL A 141 0.02 28.03 37.77
C VAL A 141 -0.25 27.94 39.26
N PHE A 142 -1.47 27.57 39.64
CA PHE A 142 -1.84 27.42 41.04
C PHE A 142 -1.03 26.30 41.72
N SER A 143 -0.93 25.13 41.11
CA SER A 143 -0.12 24.03 41.64
C SER A 143 1.35 24.41 41.74
N LEU A 144 1.94 25.03 40.72
CA LEU A 144 3.33 25.50 40.77
C LEU A 144 3.56 26.52 41.89
N ALA A 145 2.65 27.48 42.06
CA ALA A 145 2.74 28.48 43.11
C ALA A 145 2.62 27.85 44.51
N VAL A 146 1.64 26.97 44.71
CA VAL A 146 1.44 26.26 45.98
C VAL A 146 2.64 25.37 46.29
N THR A 147 3.12 24.58 45.33
CA THR A 147 4.30 23.73 45.51
C THR A 147 5.55 24.57 45.79
N TYR A 148 5.75 25.69 45.10
CA TYR A 148 6.86 26.61 45.38
C TYR A 148 6.79 27.16 46.81
N CYS A 149 5.61 27.62 47.25
CA CYS A 149 5.40 28.13 48.60
C CYS A 149 5.63 27.05 49.68
N ILE A 150 5.12 25.84 49.47
CA ILE A 150 5.35 24.70 50.39
C ILE A 150 6.83 24.38 50.47
N ASN A 151 7.52 24.31 49.32
CA ASN A 151 8.96 24.03 49.28
C ASN A 151 9.78 25.13 49.98
N ALA A 152 9.45 26.40 49.73
CA ALA A 152 10.11 27.54 50.37
C ALA A 152 9.89 27.60 51.89
N LYS A 153 8.82 26.98 52.40
CA LYS A 153 8.52 26.88 53.83
C LYS A 153 8.64 25.45 54.37
N ALA A 154 9.32 24.57 53.66
CA ALA A 154 9.42 23.15 54.01
C ALA A 154 10.03 22.95 55.40
N ASP A 155 11.08 23.70 55.77
CA ASP A 155 11.72 23.57 57.09
C ASP A 155 10.81 23.99 58.27
N VAL A 156 9.83 24.86 58.01
CA VAL A 156 8.84 25.30 59.02
C VAL A 156 7.63 24.36 59.04
N LEU A 157 7.18 23.92 57.86
CA LEU A 157 6.03 23.03 57.69
C LEU A 157 6.35 21.59 58.10
N PHE A 158 7.59 21.15 57.89
CA PHE A 158 8.10 19.84 58.22
C PHE A 158 9.23 20.01 59.24
N ILE A 159 8.87 20.35 60.48
CA ILE A 159 9.79 20.24 61.60
C ILE A 159 10.04 18.74 61.81
N ALA A 160 11.20 18.25 61.38
CA ALA A 160 11.68 16.97 61.86
C ALA A 160 11.79 17.09 63.39
N PRO A 161 11.16 16.20 64.19
CA PRO A 161 11.47 16.15 65.60
C PRO A 161 12.96 15.87 65.69
N ARG A 162 13.74 16.85 66.17
CA ARG A 162 15.09 16.57 66.65
C ARG A 162 14.90 15.54 67.76
N GLU A 163 15.22 14.28 67.50
CA GLU A 163 15.41 13.31 68.57
C GLU A 163 16.47 13.89 69.52
N PRO A 164 16.12 14.18 70.78
CA PRO A 164 17.10 14.63 71.75
C PRO A 164 17.78 13.39 72.31
N GLY A 165 18.96 13.05 71.79
CA GLY A 165 19.90 12.17 72.50
C GLY A 165 20.56 11.07 71.69
N ALA A 166 21.50 11.44 70.82
CA ALA A 166 22.69 10.61 70.61
C ALA A 166 23.80 11.19 71.49
N VAL A 167 23.86 10.72 72.74
CA VAL A 167 24.96 10.99 73.67
C VAL A 167 26.17 10.19 73.17
N SER A 168 27.28 10.90 72.98
CA SER A 168 28.62 10.33 72.87
C SER A 168 29.01 9.64 74.19
N TYR A 169 29.23 8.32 74.17
CA TYR A 169 30.33 7.59 74.83
C TYR A 169 30.41 6.18 74.24
#